data_AF-A0A3B4TZP7-F1
#
_entry.id   AF-A0A3B4TZP7-F1
#
_cell.length_a   1.000
_cell.length_b   1.000
_cell.length_c   1.000
_cell.angle_alpha   90.00
_cell.angle_beta   90.00
_cell.angle_gamma   90.00
#
_symmetry.space_group_name_H-M   'P 1'
#
loop_
_entity.id
_entity.type
_entity.pdbx_description
1 polymer ?
#
loop_
_entity_poly.entity_id
_entity_poly.type
_entity_poly.pdbx_seq_one_letter_code
_entity_poly.pdbx_strand_id
1 'polypeptide(L)'
;MNILPKKSWHVRNKDNVARVRRDEAQAAEEEREAKRRVERAEQEARTEYLRRKSRAALQAAGERKDDDDDDERSGGSGALEHLNLFPLEESSEKKGNEEYLKEKKDEKEKQERAIGLLVSLGPQPGTEVTPWYLKSGQEKEERKEKEKRKGISEEEREKKDRRLKDSLDPLKDMKKALAIKDRKEHKSKKREKRDKGEKRSSGESSIERLRAERLQREAEERRRAQALLDQRSGKAKEPGREVNERERPYNSAFFPELARKRQRRDRDSWRDEILKS
;
A
#
# COMPACT_ATOMS: atom_id res chain seq x y z
N MET A 1 -41.41 32.17 -3.33
CA MET A 1 -40.57 32.00 -4.55
C MET A 1 -39.10 32.19 -4.18
N ASN A 2 -38.19 31.33 -4.65
CA ASN A 2 -36.74 31.54 -4.47
C ASN A 2 -36.21 32.48 -5.56
N ILE A 3 -35.71 33.65 -5.16
CA ILE A 3 -35.17 34.68 -6.06
C ILE A 3 -33.64 34.61 -6.18
N LEU A 4 -32.99 33.78 -5.36
CA LEU A 4 -31.53 33.69 -5.28
C LEU A 4 -30.86 33.22 -6.59
N PRO A 5 -31.40 32.24 -7.34
CA PRO A 5 -30.84 31.85 -8.64
C PRO A 5 -30.85 32.96 -9.70
N LYS A 6 -31.70 33.98 -9.54
CA LYS A 6 -31.80 35.13 -10.46
C LYS A 6 -30.80 36.24 -10.13
N LYS A 7 -30.00 36.09 -9.06
CA LYS A 7 -29.01 37.08 -8.65
C LYS A 7 -27.64 36.71 -9.23
N SER A 8 -26.97 37.68 -9.84
CA SER A 8 -25.65 37.52 -10.46
C SER A 8 -24.55 37.12 -9.47
N TRP A 9 -24.69 37.42 -8.19
CA TRP A 9 -23.72 37.06 -7.14
C TRP A 9 -23.95 35.66 -6.55
N HIS A 10 -24.97 34.92 -6.99
CA HIS A 10 -25.27 33.64 -6.39
C HIS A 10 -24.17 32.62 -6.67
N VAL A 11 -23.47 32.18 -5.63
CA VAL A 11 -22.31 31.28 -5.70
C VAL A 11 -22.59 29.98 -6.46
N ARG A 12 -23.83 29.47 -6.40
CA ARG A 12 -24.22 28.21 -7.07
C ARG A 12 -24.64 28.38 -8.52
N ASN A 13 -24.69 29.61 -9.04
CA ASN A 13 -24.95 29.81 -10.46
C ASN A 13 -23.82 29.20 -11.28
N LYS A 14 -24.19 28.49 -12.34
CA LYS A 14 -23.24 27.76 -13.20
C LYS A 14 -22.11 28.68 -13.70
N ASP A 15 -22.45 29.92 -14.04
CA ASP A 15 -21.49 30.90 -14.55
C ASP A 15 -20.47 31.33 -13.48
N ASN A 16 -20.90 31.50 -12.24
CA ASN A 16 -20.02 31.84 -11.13
C ASN A 16 -19.11 30.68 -10.76
N VAL A 17 -19.66 29.46 -10.73
CA VAL A 17 -18.85 28.26 -10.48
C VAL A 17 -17.84 28.05 -11.62
N ALA A 18 -18.21 28.30 -12.88
CA ALA A 18 -17.29 28.23 -14.02
C ALA A 18 -16.18 29.29 -13.93
N ARG A 19 -16.48 30.50 -13.46
CA ARG A 19 -15.48 31.54 -13.23
C ARG A 19 -14.48 31.13 -12.15
N VAL A 20 -14.97 30.67 -11.01
CA VAL A 20 -14.12 30.17 -9.91
C VAL A 20 -13.21 29.04 -10.40
N ARG A 21 -13.74 28.08 -11.16
CA ARG A 21 -12.93 27.00 -11.73
C ARG A 21 -11.85 27.49 -12.69
N ARG A 22 -12.13 28.53 -13.49
CA ARG A 22 -11.13 29.14 -14.37
C ARG A 22 -10.02 29.80 -13.56
N ASP A 23 -10.40 30.58 -12.56
CA ASP A 23 -9.45 31.29 -11.68
C ASP A 23 -8.59 30.28 -10.89
N GLU A 24 -9.18 29.20 -10.37
CA GLU A 24 -8.48 28.10 -9.70
C GLU A 24 -7.55 27.35 -10.66
N ALA A 25 -7.98 27.09 -11.90
CA ALA A 25 -7.16 26.45 -12.91
C ALA A 25 -5.96 27.32 -13.30
N GLN A 26 -6.16 28.63 -13.47
CA GLN A 26 -5.09 29.59 -13.74
C GLN A 26 -4.08 29.64 -12.60
N ALA A 27 -4.56 29.74 -11.36
CA ALA A 27 -3.68 29.71 -10.18
C ALA A 27 -2.87 28.40 -10.10
N ALA A 28 -3.49 27.27 -10.43
CA ALA A 28 -2.80 25.97 -10.46
C ALA A 28 -1.76 25.86 -11.59
N GLU A 29 -2.01 26.48 -12.75
CA GLU A 29 -1.05 26.56 -13.85
C GLU A 29 0.15 27.44 -13.51
N GLU A 30 -0.10 28.64 -12.96
CA GLU A 30 0.96 29.56 -12.51
C GLU A 30 1.86 28.92 -11.44
N GLU A 31 1.29 28.19 -10.49
CA GLU A 31 2.06 27.48 -9.46
C GLU A 31 2.92 26.36 -10.08
N ARG A 32 2.41 25.65 -11.09
CA ARG A 32 3.17 24.62 -11.82
C ARG A 32 4.33 25.25 -12.60
N GLU A 33 4.11 26.38 -13.26
CA GLU A 33 5.18 27.08 -13.98
C GLU A 33 6.24 27.64 -13.03
N ALA A 34 5.83 28.20 -11.89
CA ALA A 34 6.75 28.64 -10.85
C ALA A 34 7.61 27.48 -10.33
N LYS A 35 7.00 26.33 -10.03
CA LYS A 35 7.73 25.11 -9.64
C LYS A 35 8.70 24.64 -10.71
N ARG A 36 8.30 24.63 -11.98
CA ARG A 36 9.19 24.27 -13.10
C ARG A 36 10.37 25.22 -13.22
N ARG A 37 10.17 26.52 -12.97
CA ARG A 37 11.25 27.53 -12.97
C ARG A 37 12.22 27.28 -11.82
N VAL A 38 11.70 27.02 -10.62
CA VAL A 38 12.52 26.70 -9.43
C VAL A 38 13.31 25.42 -9.66
N GLU A 39 12.68 24.36 -10.17
CA GLU A 39 13.35 23.08 -10.46
C GLU A 39 14.47 23.25 -11.49
N ARG A 40 14.24 24.04 -12.55
CA ARG A 40 15.30 24.37 -13.52
C ARG A 40 16.45 25.13 -12.86
N ALA A 41 16.15 26.16 -12.08
CA ALA A 41 17.16 26.93 -11.37
C ALA A 41 17.96 26.06 -10.38
N GLU A 42 17.31 25.11 -9.71
CA GLU A 42 17.97 24.15 -8.81
C GLU A 42 18.88 23.19 -9.59
N GLN A 43 18.42 22.67 -10.73
CA GLN A 43 19.25 21.84 -11.62
C GLN A 43 20.49 22.61 -12.08
N GLU A 44 20.31 23.84 -12.57
CA GLU A 44 21.40 24.71 -13.01
C GLU A 44 22.38 25.01 -11.86
N ALA A 45 21.87 25.45 -10.70
CA ALA A 45 22.68 25.73 -9.51
C ALA A 45 23.48 24.51 -9.04
N ARG A 46 22.87 23.32 -9.08
CA ARG A 46 23.55 22.07 -8.73
C ARG A 46 24.68 21.76 -9.71
N THR A 47 24.44 21.91 -11.01
CA THR A 47 25.47 21.68 -12.03
C THR A 47 26.60 22.70 -11.94
N GLU A 48 26.28 23.97 -11.70
CA GLU A 48 27.26 25.04 -11.51
C GLU A 48 28.10 24.79 -10.26
N TYR A 49 27.49 24.41 -9.15
CA TYR A 49 28.19 24.04 -7.92
C TYR A 49 29.21 22.92 -8.16
N LEU A 50 28.81 21.85 -8.88
CA LEU A 50 29.72 20.76 -9.23
C LEU A 50 30.84 21.21 -10.16
N ARG A 51 30.54 22.04 -11.17
CA ARG A 51 31.56 22.63 -12.07
C ARG A 51 32.54 23.53 -11.32
N ARG A 52 32.07 24.34 -10.39
CA ARG A 52 32.93 25.21 -9.57
C ARG A 52 33.81 24.37 -8.65
N LYS A 53 33.25 23.31 -8.04
CA LYS A 53 34.00 22.38 -7.18
C LYS A 53 35.08 21.64 -7.97
N SER A 54 34.80 21.17 -9.18
CA SER A 54 35.81 20.50 -10.02
C SER A 54 36.90 21.47 -10.47
N ARG A 55 36.54 22.69 -10.89
CA ARG A 55 37.51 23.75 -11.23
C ARG A 55 38.41 24.10 -10.05
N ALA A 56 37.85 24.26 -8.85
CA ALA A 56 38.62 24.53 -7.64
C ALA A 56 39.56 23.36 -7.28
N ALA A 57 39.13 22.11 -7.48
CA ALA A 57 39.98 20.94 -7.28
C ALA A 57 41.14 20.86 -8.28
N LEU A 58 40.91 21.22 -9.55
CA LEU A 58 41.96 21.29 -10.57
C LEU A 58 42.96 22.42 -10.28
N GLN A 59 42.50 23.59 -9.84
CA GLN A 59 43.38 24.69 -9.43
C GLN A 59 44.24 24.28 -8.22
N ALA A 60 43.64 23.69 -7.19
CA ALA A 60 44.38 23.21 -6.02
C ALA A 60 45.34 22.04 -6.32
N ALA A 61 45.12 21.30 -7.41
CA ALA A 61 46.04 20.28 -7.89
C ALA A 61 47.14 20.86 -8.81
N GLY A 62 46.84 21.93 -9.55
CA GLY A 62 47.79 22.66 -10.40
C GLY A 62 48.78 23.50 -9.59
N GLU A 63 48.34 24.16 -8.53
CA GLU A 63 49.21 24.94 -7.61
C GLU A 63 50.21 24.07 -6.82
N ARG A 64 50.14 22.74 -6.90
CA ARG A 64 51.13 21.82 -6.31
C ARG A 64 52.23 21.40 -7.28
N LYS A 65 52.24 21.92 -8.51
CA LYS A 65 53.15 21.50 -9.58
C LYS A 65 53.91 22.67 -10.22
N ASP A 66 54.15 23.74 -9.47
CA ASP A 66 55.02 24.85 -9.87
C ASP A 66 56.02 25.12 -8.73
N ASP A 67 56.99 24.21 -8.57
CA ASP A 67 58.26 24.42 -7.87
C ASP A 67 59.20 23.26 -8.29
N ASP A 68 59.54 23.18 -9.58
CA ASP A 68 60.89 22.82 -10.04
C ASP A 68 61.04 22.90 -11.58
N ASP A 69 62.11 23.59 -11.95
CA ASP A 69 62.85 23.67 -13.22
C ASP A 69 62.31 24.35 -14.50
N ASP A 70 63.18 25.27 -14.91
CA ASP A 70 63.33 26.07 -16.14
C ASP A 70 63.68 25.17 -17.34
N ASP A 71 62.96 25.28 -18.48
CA ASP A 71 63.57 25.29 -19.82
C ASP A 71 62.56 25.65 -20.93
N GLU A 72 63.06 26.42 -21.88
CA GLU A 72 62.46 26.95 -23.09
C GLU A 72 61.91 25.87 -24.05
N ARG A 73 60.71 26.09 -24.61
CA ARG A 73 60.39 25.74 -26.02
C ARG A 73 59.04 26.30 -26.50
N SER A 74 59.16 27.37 -27.29
CA SER A 74 58.65 27.45 -28.66
C SER A 74 57.20 27.02 -28.94
N GLY A 75 56.38 28.02 -29.24
CA GLY A 75 55.61 28.03 -30.48
C GLY A 75 54.17 27.50 -30.42
N GLY A 76 53.22 28.43 -30.49
CA GLY A 76 51.84 28.11 -30.84
C GLY A 76 50.80 28.95 -30.13
N SER A 77 50.67 30.22 -30.54
CA SER A 77 49.44 31.01 -30.33
C SER A 77 48.30 30.44 -31.20
N GLY A 78 47.86 29.22 -30.88
CA GLY A 78 46.61 28.67 -31.34
C GLY A 78 45.72 28.54 -30.13
N ALA A 79 44.65 29.30 -30.06
CA ALA A 79 43.58 29.06 -29.10
C ALA A 79 43.31 27.56 -29.08
N LEU A 80 43.50 26.90 -27.94
CA LEU A 80 43.09 25.52 -27.72
C LEU A 80 41.56 25.52 -27.84
N GLU A 81 41.06 25.48 -29.07
CA GLU A 81 39.66 25.31 -29.38
C GLU A 81 39.27 23.97 -28.74
N HIS A 82 38.44 24.06 -27.70
CA HIS A 82 37.84 22.89 -27.09
C HIS A 82 37.10 22.13 -28.19
N LEU A 83 37.71 21.05 -28.70
CA LEU A 83 37.09 20.18 -29.69
C LEU A 83 35.83 19.61 -29.05
N ASN A 84 34.68 20.17 -29.43
CA ASN A 84 33.37 19.68 -29.04
C ASN A 84 33.15 18.36 -29.79
N LEU A 85 33.70 17.26 -29.26
CA LEU A 85 33.49 15.89 -29.77
C LEU A 85 32.01 15.53 -29.87
N PHE A 86 31.17 16.22 -29.10
CA PHE A 86 29.73 16.25 -29.24
C PHE A 86 29.31 17.70 -29.47
N PRO A 87 29.02 18.11 -30.72
CA PRO A 87 28.26 19.33 -30.94
C PRO A 87 27.03 19.25 -30.05
N LEU A 88 26.78 20.30 -29.27
CA LEU A 88 25.54 20.46 -28.51
C LEU A 88 24.39 20.75 -29.49
N GLU A 89 24.29 19.95 -30.55
CA GLU A 89 23.12 19.83 -31.38
C GLU A 89 22.05 19.35 -30.41
N GLU A 90 21.15 20.28 -30.09
CA GLU A 90 19.87 20.09 -29.42
C GLU A 90 19.62 18.62 -29.14
N SER A 91 20.09 18.12 -27.99
CA SER A 91 19.76 16.78 -27.55
C SER A 91 18.25 16.79 -27.50
N SER A 92 17.70 16.16 -28.53
CA SER A 92 16.35 16.30 -29.04
C SER A 92 15.37 16.68 -27.94
N GLU A 93 14.52 17.64 -28.27
CA GLU A 93 13.13 17.66 -27.84
C GLU A 93 12.78 16.37 -27.12
N LYS A 94 12.39 16.48 -25.85
CA LYS A 94 11.96 15.39 -24.98
C LYS A 94 10.77 14.63 -25.58
N LYS A 95 10.96 13.98 -26.73
CA LYS A 95 10.21 12.84 -27.22
C LYS A 95 10.72 11.68 -26.37
N GLY A 96 10.45 11.79 -25.07
CA GLY A 96 10.51 10.64 -24.18
C GLY A 96 9.68 9.56 -24.87
N ASN A 97 10.25 8.37 -24.96
CA ASN A 97 9.73 7.25 -25.75
C ASN A 97 8.19 7.25 -25.71
N GLU A 98 7.52 7.38 -26.86
CA GLU A 98 6.06 7.53 -26.89
C GLU A 98 5.36 6.36 -26.18
N GLU A 99 6.01 5.20 -26.23
CA GLU A 99 5.65 3.99 -25.50
C GLU A 99 5.70 4.19 -23.98
N TYR A 100 6.68 4.90 -23.44
CA TYR A 100 6.80 5.19 -22.01
C TYR A 100 5.68 6.11 -21.51
N LEU A 101 5.26 7.08 -22.33
CA LEU A 101 4.14 7.96 -21.98
C LEU A 101 2.80 7.20 -22.03
N LYS A 102 2.63 6.29 -22.99
CA LYS A 102 1.48 5.38 -23.07
C LYS A 102 1.46 4.42 -21.88
N GLU A 103 2.58 3.79 -21.55
CA GLU A 103 2.71 2.88 -20.42
C GLU A 103 2.42 3.57 -19.08
N LYS A 104 2.94 4.78 -18.87
CA LYS A 104 2.61 5.61 -17.70
C LYS A 104 1.11 5.94 -17.61
N LYS A 105 0.46 6.15 -18.75
CA LYS A 105 -0.98 6.43 -18.81
C LYS A 105 -1.78 5.18 -18.49
N ASP A 106 -1.43 4.05 -19.08
CA ASP A 106 -2.05 2.75 -18.83
C ASP A 106 -1.87 2.32 -17.38
N GLU A 107 -0.72 2.60 -16.76
CA GLU A 107 -0.45 2.30 -15.36
C GLU A 107 -1.28 3.18 -14.42
N LYS A 108 -1.46 4.46 -14.75
CA LYS A 108 -2.41 5.32 -14.03
C LYS A 108 -3.84 4.82 -14.18
N GLU A 109 -4.26 4.44 -15.38
CA GLU A 109 -5.59 3.88 -15.61
C GLU A 109 -5.80 2.55 -14.85
N LYS A 110 -4.78 1.69 -14.78
CA LYS A 110 -4.82 0.47 -13.95
C LYS A 110 -4.94 0.79 -12.47
N GLN A 111 -4.20 1.79 -11.97
CA GLN A 111 -4.31 2.25 -10.58
C GLN A 111 -5.68 2.84 -10.29
N GLU A 112 -6.21 3.68 -11.18
CA GLU A 112 -7.55 4.25 -11.07
C GLU A 112 -8.63 3.18 -11.15
N ARG A 113 -8.48 2.15 -12.01
CA ARG A 113 -9.35 0.97 -12.05
C ARG A 113 -9.27 0.15 -10.76
N ALA A 114 -8.07 -0.06 -10.23
CA ALA A 114 -7.86 -0.80 -8.98
C ALA A 114 -8.43 -0.06 -7.76
N ILE A 115 -8.33 1.27 -7.75
CA ILE A 115 -8.88 2.15 -6.71
C ILE A 115 -10.41 2.29 -6.84
N GLY A 116 -10.98 2.01 -8.01
CA GLY A 116 -12.42 2.19 -8.27
C GLY A 116 -12.81 3.53 -8.89
N LEU A 117 -11.84 4.38 -9.21
CA LEU A 117 -12.05 5.71 -9.81
C LEU A 117 -12.39 5.61 -11.31
N LEU A 118 -11.69 4.73 -12.02
CA LEU A 118 -11.94 4.35 -13.41
C LEU A 118 -12.61 2.97 -13.48
N VAL A 119 -13.38 2.59 -12.45
CA VAL A 119 -14.31 1.47 -12.60
C VAL A 119 -15.48 1.99 -13.41
N SER A 120 -15.48 1.61 -14.70
CA SER A 120 -16.65 1.69 -15.56
C SER A 120 -17.83 1.11 -14.79
N LEU A 121 -18.74 1.99 -14.38
CA LEU A 121 -19.96 1.68 -13.64
C LEU A 121 -20.90 0.91 -14.56
N GLY A 122 -20.58 -0.36 -14.85
CA GLY A 122 -21.30 -1.19 -15.80
C GLY A 122 -20.47 -2.38 -16.28
N PRO A 123 -21.12 -3.43 -16.80
CA PRO A 123 -20.45 -4.53 -17.48
C PRO A 123 -19.57 -3.98 -18.62
N GLN A 124 -18.41 -4.60 -18.86
CA GLN A 124 -17.50 -4.19 -19.94
C GLN A 124 -18.26 -4.15 -21.28
N PRO A 125 -17.98 -3.20 -22.19
CA PRO A 125 -18.52 -3.25 -23.55
C PRO A 125 -18.06 -4.57 -24.20
N GLY A 126 -19.00 -5.49 -24.42
CA GLY A 126 -18.74 -6.85 -24.93
C GLY A 126 -18.96 -7.98 -23.91
N THR A 127 -19.11 -7.67 -22.62
CA THR A 127 -19.66 -8.60 -21.61
C THR A 127 -21.02 -8.12 -21.17
N GLU A 128 -21.95 -7.95 -22.11
CA GLU A 128 -23.34 -7.82 -21.75
C GLU A 128 -23.72 -9.09 -20.99
N VAL A 129 -23.78 -8.99 -19.66
CA VAL A 129 -24.37 -10.01 -18.81
C VAL A 129 -25.84 -9.97 -19.17
N THR A 130 -26.20 -10.76 -20.18
CA THR A 130 -27.58 -11.00 -20.57
C THR A 130 -28.30 -11.42 -19.30
N PRO A 131 -29.24 -10.61 -18.80
CA PRO A 131 -29.86 -10.90 -17.53
C PRO A 131 -30.61 -12.23 -17.65
N TRP A 132 -30.67 -12.98 -16.55
CA TRP A 132 -31.09 -14.39 -16.55
C TRP A 132 -32.48 -14.64 -17.18
N TYR A 133 -33.33 -13.62 -17.24
CA TYR A 133 -34.65 -13.65 -17.87
C TYR A 133 -34.64 -13.44 -19.40
N LEU A 134 -33.54 -12.95 -19.99
CA LEU A 134 -33.32 -12.83 -21.44
C LEU A 134 -32.56 -14.03 -22.03
N LYS A 135 -32.05 -14.93 -21.17
CA LYS A 135 -31.40 -16.18 -21.59
C LYS A 135 -32.44 -17.18 -22.05
N SER A 136 -32.82 -17.09 -23.32
CA SER A 136 -33.68 -18.07 -24.00
C SER A 136 -32.91 -19.39 -24.24
N GLY A 137 -33.63 -20.44 -24.66
CA GLY A 137 -33.17 -21.84 -24.70
C GLY A 137 -31.82 -22.12 -25.35
N GLN A 138 -31.25 -21.20 -26.14
CA GLN A 138 -29.92 -21.33 -26.74
C GLN A 138 -28.78 -21.48 -25.72
N GLU A 139 -28.82 -20.80 -24.58
CA GLU A 139 -27.76 -20.96 -23.56
C GLU A 139 -27.89 -22.29 -22.78
N LYS A 140 -29.13 -22.81 -22.63
CA LYS A 140 -29.37 -24.15 -22.08
C LYS A 140 -28.82 -25.23 -23.01
N GLU A 141 -28.96 -25.06 -24.32
CA GLU A 141 -28.40 -25.94 -25.34
C GLU A 141 -26.87 -25.90 -25.34
N GLU A 142 -26.25 -24.70 -25.33
CA GLU A 142 -24.79 -24.56 -25.24
C GLU A 142 -24.21 -25.18 -23.96
N ARG A 143 -24.89 -25.04 -22.82
CA ARG A 143 -24.44 -25.61 -21.55
C ARG A 143 -24.52 -27.13 -21.56
N LYS A 144 -25.58 -27.69 -22.16
CA LYS A 144 -25.70 -29.15 -22.41
C LYS A 144 -24.60 -29.65 -23.35
N GLU A 145 -24.28 -28.90 -24.41
CA GLU A 145 -23.23 -29.27 -25.37
C GLU A 145 -21.83 -29.23 -24.73
N LYS A 146 -21.50 -28.16 -24.00
CA LYS A 146 -20.24 -28.02 -23.25
C LYS A 146 -20.07 -29.09 -22.18
N GLU A 147 -21.16 -29.54 -21.56
CA GLU A 147 -21.12 -30.65 -20.60
C GLU A 147 -21.02 -32.02 -21.28
N LYS A 148 -21.61 -32.23 -22.46
CA LYS A 148 -21.40 -33.45 -23.26
C LYS A 148 -19.93 -33.60 -23.69
N ARG A 149 -19.28 -32.48 -24.04
CA ARG A 149 -17.83 -32.44 -24.35
C ARG A 149 -16.93 -32.77 -23.15
N LYS A 150 -17.42 -32.69 -21.91
CA LYS A 150 -16.68 -33.02 -20.68
C LYS A 150 -16.70 -34.52 -20.32
N GLY A 151 -17.31 -35.38 -21.13
CA GLY A 151 -17.22 -36.84 -20.97
C GLY A 151 -17.89 -37.42 -19.71
N ILE A 152 -18.70 -36.64 -18.98
CA ILE A 152 -19.46 -37.14 -17.83
C ILE A 152 -20.63 -37.96 -18.36
N SER A 153 -20.56 -39.29 -18.20
CA SER A 153 -21.61 -40.21 -18.64
C SER A 153 -22.95 -39.83 -18.00
N GLU A 154 -24.06 -40.02 -18.73
CA GLU A 154 -25.40 -39.70 -18.23
C GLU A 154 -25.72 -40.44 -16.91
N GLU A 155 -25.17 -41.65 -16.75
CA GLU A 155 -25.30 -42.47 -15.55
C GLU A 155 -24.63 -41.84 -14.31
N GLU A 156 -23.46 -41.20 -14.46
CA GLU A 156 -22.81 -40.50 -13.35
C GLU A 156 -23.58 -39.24 -12.92
N ARG A 157 -24.26 -38.59 -13.87
CA ARG A 157 -25.10 -37.42 -13.57
C ARG A 157 -26.33 -37.83 -12.78
N GLU A 158 -26.99 -38.90 -13.20
CA GLU A 158 -28.16 -39.41 -12.49
C GLU A 158 -27.79 -39.87 -11.07
N LYS A 159 -26.62 -40.49 -10.90
CA LYS A 159 -26.11 -40.85 -9.56
C LYS A 159 -25.83 -39.61 -8.69
N LYS A 160 -25.25 -38.55 -9.25
CA LYS A 160 -25.01 -37.29 -8.51
C LYS A 160 -26.31 -36.58 -8.17
N ASP A 161 -27.25 -36.49 -9.10
CA ASP A 161 -28.55 -35.88 -8.90
C ASP A 161 -29.39 -36.67 -7.88
N ARG A 162 -29.35 -38.00 -7.95
CA ARG A 162 -29.97 -38.87 -6.94
C ARG A 162 -29.35 -38.65 -5.56
N ARG A 163 -28.02 -38.54 -5.45
CA ARG A 163 -27.34 -38.21 -4.18
C ARG A 163 -27.72 -36.82 -3.65
N LEU A 164 -27.88 -35.85 -4.54
CA LEU A 164 -28.32 -34.51 -4.19
C LEU A 164 -29.75 -34.53 -3.64
N LYS A 165 -30.69 -35.16 -4.36
CA LYS A 165 -32.08 -35.37 -3.94
C LYS A 165 -32.16 -36.11 -2.61
N ASP A 166 -31.33 -37.14 -2.46
CA ASP A 166 -31.22 -37.92 -1.23
C ASP A 166 -30.67 -37.10 -0.05
N SER A 167 -29.82 -36.10 -0.30
CA SER A 167 -29.30 -35.21 0.74
C SER A 167 -30.29 -34.10 1.13
N LEU A 168 -31.17 -33.73 0.20
CA LEU A 168 -32.18 -32.68 0.38
C LEU A 168 -33.53 -33.24 0.85
N ASP A 169 -33.64 -34.55 1.05
CA ASP A 169 -34.86 -35.20 1.55
C ASP A 169 -34.93 -35.12 3.10
N PRO A 170 -35.89 -34.37 3.66
CA PRO A 170 -36.02 -34.22 5.11
C PRO A 170 -36.31 -35.54 5.84
N LEU A 171 -36.91 -36.54 5.17
CA LEU A 171 -37.17 -37.85 5.78
C LEU A 171 -35.88 -38.60 6.09
N LYS A 172 -34.82 -38.40 5.29
CA LYS A 172 -33.51 -39.01 5.55
C LYS A 172 -32.83 -38.39 6.76
N ASP A 173 -33.01 -37.10 6.98
CA ASP A 173 -32.47 -36.42 8.15
C ASP A 173 -33.24 -36.78 9.42
N MET A 174 -34.57 -36.93 9.35
CA MET A 174 -35.37 -37.49 10.45
C MET A 174 -34.93 -38.91 10.82
N LYS A 175 -34.71 -39.79 9.83
CA LYS A 175 -34.21 -41.15 10.06
C LYS A 175 -32.82 -41.17 10.71
N LYS A 176 -31.90 -40.28 10.30
CA LYS A 176 -30.59 -40.13 10.96
C LYS A 176 -30.74 -39.64 12.41
N ALA A 177 -31.62 -38.68 12.66
CA ALA A 177 -31.85 -38.15 14.00
C ALA A 177 -32.40 -39.22 14.97
N LEU A 178 -33.34 -40.05 14.49
CA LEU A 178 -33.88 -41.17 15.27
C LEU A 178 -32.79 -42.23 15.57
N ALA A 179 -31.97 -42.59 14.57
CA ALA A 179 -30.86 -43.54 14.78
C ALA A 179 -29.82 -43.04 15.81
N ILE A 180 -29.62 -41.72 15.94
CA ILE A 180 -28.75 -41.13 16.95
C ILE A 180 -29.38 -41.20 18.35
N LYS A 181 -30.71 -41.06 18.44
CA LYS A 181 -31.45 -41.18 19.70
C LYS A 181 -31.33 -42.59 20.29
N ASP A 182 -31.50 -43.62 19.47
CA ASP A 182 -31.37 -45.03 19.89
C ASP A 182 -29.95 -45.33 20.40
N ARG A 183 -28.91 -44.82 19.71
CA ARG A 183 -27.51 -44.97 20.16
C ARG A 183 -27.19 -44.19 21.44
N LYS A 184 -27.83 -43.04 21.69
CA LYS A 184 -27.68 -42.26 22.94
C LYS A 184 -28.41 -42.92 24.11
N GLU A 185 -29.52 -43.60 23.88
CA GLU A 185 -30.24 -44.32 24.93
C GLU A 185 -29.41 -45.50 25.47
N HIS A 186 -28.71 -46.22 24.59
CA HIS A 186 -27.76 -47.27 25.01
C HIS A 186 -26.52 -46.72 25.74
N LYS A 187 -26.04 -45.50 25.41
CA LYS A 187 -24.89 -44.87 26.10
C LYS A 187 -25.25 -44.18 27.42
N SER A 188 -26.47 -43.63 27.54
CA SER A 188 -26.94 -42.95 28.76
C SER A 188 -27.19 -43.92 29.92
N LYS A 189 -27.72 -45.12 29.64
CA LYS A 189 -27.81 -46.22 30.63
C LYS A 189 -26.45 -46.61 31.24
N LYS A 190 -25.35 -46.41 30.51
CA LYS A 190 -23.98 -46.66 31.01
C LYS A 190 -23.41 -45.51 31.86
N ARG A 191 -23.96 -44.29 31.73
CA ARG A 191 -23.43 -43.06 32.37
C ARG A 191 -24.22 -42.63 33.61
N GLU A 192 -25.46 -43.07 33.77
CA GLU A 192 -26.33 -42.73 34.91
C GLU A 192 -25.84 -43.29 36.27
N LYS A 193 -24.87 -44.22 36.26
CA LYS A 193 -24.23 -44.72 37.49
C LYS A 193 -23.14 -43.81 38.08
N ARG A 194 -22.82 -42.63 37.50
CA ARG A 194 -21.56 -41.93 37.83
C ARG A 194 -21.57 -40.49 38.33
N ASP A 195 -22.67 -39.72 38.34
CA ASP A 195 -22.54 -38.32 38.76
C ASP A 195 -23.79 -37.75 39.45
N LYS A 196 -23.72 -37.66 40.79
CA LYS A 196 -24.55 -36.79 41.64
C LYS A 196 -23.58 -35.93 42.46
N GLY A 197 -23.39 -34.68 42.05
CA GLY A 197 -22.49 -33.72 42.71
C GLY A 197 -22.74 -32.29 42.23
N GLU A 198 -22.96 -31.40 43.19
CA GLU A 198 -23.56 -30.06 43.11
C GLU A 198 -22.67 -28.93 42.53
N LYS A 199 -23.29 -27.81 42.13
CA LYS A 199 -23.07 -26.39 42.57
C LYS A 199 -23.48 -25.38 41.47
N ARG A 200 -24.48 -24.51 41.70
CA ARG A 200 -24.45 -23.14 42.29
C ARG A 200 -23.64 -22.10 41.49
N SER A 201 -24.34 -21.20 40.77
CA SER A 201 -24.25 -19.73 40.85
C SER A 201 -25.13 -19.11 39.75
N SER A 202 -26.03 -18.21 40.12
CA SER A 202 -26.87 -17.47 39.17
C SER A 202 -25.98 -16.52 38.36
N GLY A 203 -25.83 -16.81 37.07
CA GLY A 203 -24.94 -16.08 36.18
C GLY A 203 -25.40 -14.63 35.95
N GLU A 204 -24.48 -13.69 36.14
CA GLU A 204 -24.40 -12.53 35.26
C GLU A 204 -24.57 -13.03 33.83
N SER A 205 -25.51 -12.44 33.10
CA SER A 205 -25.88 -12.97 31.80
C SER A 205 -24.64 -13.01 30.90
N SER A 206 -24.35 -14.16 30.29
CA SER A 206 -23.18 -14.35 29.40
C SER A 206 -23.04 -13.20 28.37
N ILE A 207 -24.16 -12.59 27.99
CA ILE A 207 -24.23 -11.43 27.09
C ILE A 207 -23.58 -10.16 27.67
N GLU A 208 -23.71 -9.89 28.96
CA GLU A 208 -23.17 -8.69 29.61
C GLU A 208 -21.65 -8.77 29.72
N ARG A 209 -21.12 -9.97 29.99
CA ARG A 209 -19.68 -10.23 29.96
C ARG A 209 -19.10 -9.98 28.57
N LEU A 210 -19.77 -10.45 27.52
CA LEU A 210 -19.35 -10.21 26.13
C LEU A 210 -19.43 -8.73 25.73
N ARG A 211 -20.41 -7.97 26.25
CA ARG A 211 -20.50 -6.51 26.01
C ARG A 211 -19.40 -5.75 26.72
N ALA A 212 -19.10 -6.09 27.98
CA ALA A 212 -18.02 -5.49 28.75
C ALA A 212 -16.66 -5.76 28.09
N GLU A 213 -16.42 -7.01 27.67
CA GLU A 213 -15.21 -7.40 26.95
C GLU A 213 -15.07 -6.65 25.62
N ARG A 214 -16.17 -6.50 24.86
CA ARG A 214 -16.17 -5.73 23.61
C ARG A 214 -15.80 -4.25 23.84
N LEU A 215 -16.37 -3.62 24.87
CA LEU A 215 -16.08 -2.23 25.22
C LEU A 215 -14.62 -2.04 25.64
N GLN A 216 -14.05 -3.00 26.39
CA GLN A 216 -12.64 -2.97 26.76
C GLN A 216 -11.73 -3.04 25.54
N ARG A 217 -11.99 -3.96 24.60
CA ARG A 217 -11.22 -4.05 23.35
C ARG A 217 -11.32 -2.78 22.50
N GLU A 218 -12.53 -2.21 22.36
CA GLU A 218 -12.72 -0.97 21.59
C GLU A 218 -11.99 0.22 22.24
N ALA A 219 -11.96 0.30 23.57
CA ALA A 219 -11.24 1.33 24.30
C ALA A 219 -9.70 1.20 24.15
N GLU A 220 -9.18 -0.03 24.22
CA GLU A 220 -7.75 -0.31 24.01
C GLU A 220 -7.32 0.02 22.57
N GLU A 221 -8.12 -0.34 21.58
CA GLU A 221 -7.87 -0.01 20.18
C GLU A 221 -7.94 1.50 19.92
N ARG A 222 -8.93 2.20 20.48
CA ARG A 222 -9.00 3.67 20.43
C ARG A 222 -7.78 4.32 21.05
N ARG A 223 -7.34 3.85 22.22
CA ARG A 223 -6.14 4.37 22.89
C ARG A 223 -4.88 4.12 22.04
N ARG A 224 -4.76 2.95 21.42
CA ARG A 224 -3.64 2.62 20.52
C ARG A 224 -3.63 3.49 19.27
N ALA A 225 -4.81 3.70 18.65
CA ALA A 225 -4.96 4.57 17.49
C ALA A 225 -4.63 6.03 17.84
N GLN A 226 -5.09 6.50 19.00
CA GLN A 226 -4.80 7.84 19.49
C GLN A 226 -3.30 8.04 19.76
N ALA A 227 -2.63 7.06 20.37
CA ALA A 227 -1.19 7.11 20.60
C ALA A 227 -0.38 7.24 19.29
N LEU A 228 -0.78 6.53 18.22
CA LEU A 228 -0.15 6.67 16.90
C LEU A 228 -0.41 8.06 16.29
N LEU A 229 -1.60 8.62 16.50
CA LEU A 229 -1.97 9.95 16.01
C LEU A 229 -1.21 11.05 16.76
N ASP A 230 -0.96 10.86 18.06
CA ASP A 230 -0.16 11.76 18.91
C ASP A 230 1.33 11.71 18.55
N GLN A 231 1.86 10.53 18.20
CA GLN A 231 3.21 10.38 17.63
C GLN A 231 3.34 11.11 16.29
N ARG A 232 2.34 10.97 15.40
CA ARG A 232 2.34 11.61 14.08
C ARG A 232 2.12 13.12 14.15
N SER A 233 1.32 13.60 15.11
CA SER A 233 1.07 15.04 15.31
C SER A 233 2.19 15.75 16.07
N GLY A 234 3.25 15.04 16.46
CA GLY A 234 4.42 15.61 17.14
C GLY A 234 4.15 16.06 18.57
N LYS A 235 2.94 15.83 19.10
CA LYS A 235 2.54 16.23 20.46
C LYS A 235 3.17 15.37 21.55
N ALA A 236 3.69 14.19 21.19
CA ALA A 236 4.37 13.25 22.09
C ALA A 236 5.88 13.10 21.80
N LYS A 237 6.54 14.13 21.24
CA LYS A 237 8.01 14.16 21.24
C LYS A 237 8.46 14.47 22.67
N GLU A 238 8.86 13.45 23.42
CA GLU A 238 9.69 13.67 24.61
C GLU A 238 10.92 14.51 24.22
N PRO A 239 11.40 15.41 25.10
CA PRO A 239 12.58 16.23 24.81
C PRO A 239 13.75 15.30 24.46
N GLY A 240 14.27 15.48 23.25
CA GLY A 240 15.18 14.54 22.62
C GLY A 240 16.38 14.21 23.49
N ARG A 241 16.43 12.97 23.98
CA ARG A 241 17.68 12.36 24.40
C ARG A 241 18.47 12.07 23.13
N GLU A 242 19.44 12.93 22.81
CA GLU A 242 20.36 12.72 21.70
C GLU A 242 21.13 11.42 21.93
N VAL A 243 20.67 10.34 21.30
CA VAL A 243 21.36 9.06 21.31
C VAL A 243 22.57 9.20 20.39
N ASN A 244 23.76 9.28 20.98
CA ASN A 244 25.05 9.33 20.29
C ASN A 244 25.10 8.24 19.21
N GLU A 245 25.75 8.50 18.06
CA GLU A 245 25.80 7.54 16.94
C GLU A 245 26.33 6.16 17.35
N ARG A 246 27.24 6.10 18.33
CA ARG A 246 27.75 4.86 18.94
C ARG A 246 26.74 4.08 19.78
N GLU A 247 25.66 4.72 20.21
CA GLU A 247 24.59 4.12 21.00
C GLU A 247 23.39 3.67 20.14
N ARG A 248 23.36 4.03 18.86
CA ARG A 248 22.30 3.63 17.94
C ARG A 248 22.50 2.16 17.51
N PRO A 249 21.49 1.29 17.67
CA PRO A 249 21.59 -0.09 17.20
C PRO A 249 21.76 -0.14 15.67
N TYR A 250 22.66 -0.99 15.20
CA TYR A 250 22.77 -1.28 13.77
C TYR A 250 21.62 -2.19 13.34
N ASN A 251 20.82 -1.77 12.36
CA ASN A 251 19.69 -2.56 11.87
C ASN A 251 20.16 -3.61 10.87
N SER A 252 20.54 -4.81 11.34
CA SER A 252 20.90 -5.92 10.45
C SER A 252 19.64 -6.71 10.05
N ALA A 253 19.35 -6.73 8.75
CA ALA A 253 18.22 -7.50 8.20
C ALA A 253 18.43 -9.03 8.30
N PHE A 254 19.69 -9.48 8.35
CA PHE A 254 20.03 -10.89 8.22
C PHE A 254 20.22 -11.61 9.57
N PHE A 255 20.42 -10.89 10.69
CA PHE A 255 20.56 -11.50 12.03
C PHE A 255 20.13 -10.54 13.16
N PRO A 256 18.81 -10.34 13.36
CA PRO A 256 18.29 -9.36 14.32
C PRO A 256 18.61 -9.67 15.79
N GLU A 257 18.82 -10.95 16.13
CA GLU A 257 19.18 -11.39 17.48
C GLU A 257 20.57 -10.90 17.91
N LEU A 258 21.52 -10.84 16.98
CA LEU A 258 22.87 -10.32 17.22
C LEU A 258 22.88 -8.78 17.32
N ALA A 259 22.05 -8.11 16.52
CA ALA A 259 21.93 -6.65 16.55
C ALA A 259 21.27 -6.12 17.85
N ARG A 260 20.37 -6.90 18.45
CA ARG A 260 19.66 -6.53 19.69
C ARG A 260 20.48 -6.80 20.95
N LYS A 261 21.35 -7.82 20.95
CA LYS A 261 22.19 -8.19 22.10
C LYS A 261 23.55 -7.49 22.07
N ARG A 262 23.59 -6.18 22.38
CA ARG A 262 24.83 -5.59 22.91
C ARG A 262 24.85 -5.76 24.43
N GLN A 263 25.68 -6.68 24.88
CA GLN A 263 26.14 -6.84 26.25
C GLN A 263 26.68 -5.49 26.77
N ARG A 264 25.85 -4.69 27.45
CA ARG A 264 26.33 -3.62 28.35
C ARG A 264 26.68 -4.16 29.74
N ARG A 265 26.66 -5.49 29.93
CA ARG A 265 26.85 -6.12 31.23
C ARG A 265 28.32 -6.20 31.67
N ASP A 266 29.25 -6.10 30.73
CA ASP A 266 30.68 -6.34 31.00
C ASP A 266 31.51 -5.07 31.24
N ARG A 267 30.91 -3.88 31.09
CA ARG A 267 31.67 -2.62 31.24
C ARG A 267 31.68 -2.09 32.68
N ASP A 268 30.66 -2.45 33.47
CA ASP A 268 30.54 -2.01 34.86
C ASP A 268 31.04 -3.09 35.85
N SER A 269 31.06 -4.36 35.45
CA SER A 269 31.58 -5.47 36.29
C SER A 269 33.07 -5.35 36.59
N TRP A 270 33.87 -4.88 35.63
CA TRP A 270 35.32 -4.72 35.80
C TRP A 270 35.70 -3.53 36.69
N ARG A 271 34.82 -2.53 36.82
CA ARG A 271 35.02 -1.39 37.72
C ARG A 271 34.82 -1.76 39.18
N ASP A 272 33.87 -2.66 39.45
CA ASP A 272 33.54 -3.09 40.82
C ASP A 272 34.53 -4.11 41.39
N GLU A 273 35.27 -4.85 40.54
CA GLU A 273 36.34 -5.76 40.98
C GLU A 273 37.64 -5.04 41.36
N ILE A 274 38.00 -3.97 40.64
CA ILE A 274 39.22 -3.19 40.90
C ILE A 274 39.12 -2.39 42.21
N LEU A 275 37.91 -2.03 42.64
CA LEU A 275 37.66 -1.31 43.90
C LEU A 275 37.56 -2.23 45.13
N LYS A 276 37.67 -3.55 44.96
CA LYS A 276 37.59 -4.57 46.02
C LYS A 276 38.90 -5.32 46.29
N SER A 277 39.99 -4.98 45.59
CA SER A 277 41.34 -5.50 45.88
C SER A 277 42.20 -4.47 46.60
#